data_AF-A0A7S6M993-F1
#
_entry.id   AF-A0A7S6M993-F1
#
_cell.length_a   1.000
_cell.length_b   1.000
_cell.length_c   1.000
_cell.angle_alpha   90.00
_cell.angle_beta   90.00
_cell.angle_gamma   90.00
#
_symmetry.space_group_name_H-M   'P 1'
#
loop_
_entity.id
_entity.type
_entity.pdbx_description
1 polymer ?
#
loop_
_entity_poly.entity_id
_entity_poly.type
_entity_poly.pdbx_seq_one_letter_code
_entity_poly.pdbx_strand_id
1 'polypeptide(L)'
;MEAAETLRDALPAEVRWQAASGAPAALATLPAAPAVYLLTDEHGSAVQLATTQHLRSAVTARLAPPAAEGAAQPTGTASGRRAELASVVRAVRWREVGGAFEARWRYYRACRDAWPRRYRELLPFAPAAFLHFVSGREVPEIRVSERVYADGDAYIGPWSLPGEAQRALEGLQDLFELCRYPAEVRRAPAGRRCPYADMGRCDAPCDGSAPMERYAARVSAAWRFVCGQTEECNLDVQSRMARAAAGLRFEEAGVLKRQAEFIRRWQRDTAPRILSAADWCLWFATRVARRQAWTMHLFDRGALRVQGPVAAKRLAAEAPGWIAATLREIDGSPSPEDPALRMEQAWLVAQWLGGSAAERSIQMRLPGRCSPADAVERIAARLAALQRSAARSVAEPIQEAIAETDESGNAEAISLPALAQQDAPEPSS
;
A
#
# COMPACT_ATOMS: atom_id res chain seq x y z
N MET A 1 30.84 1.90 -4.47
CA MET A 1 31.14 1.34 -3.14
C MET A 1 29.95 1.49 -2.20
N GLU A 2 29.36 2.69 -2.11
CA GLU A 2 28.20 3.00 -1.25
C GLU A 2 26.98 2.08 -1.48
N ALA A 3 26.54 1.86 -2.73
CA ALA A 3 25.41 0.95 -3.02
C ALA A 3 25.66 -0.53 -2.64
N ALA A 4 26.91 -0.98 -2.72
CA ALA A 4 27.29 -2.34 -2.34
C ALA A 4 27.38 -2.52 -0.82
N GLU A 5 27.46 -1.43 -0.06
CA GLU A 5 27.41 -1.39 1.39
C GLU A 5 25.94 -1.39 1.86
N THR A 6 25.08 -0.60 1.19
CA THR A 6 23.62 -0.57 1.44
C THR A 6 22.94 -1.94 1.23
N LEU A 7 23.35 -2.68 0.19
CA LEU A 7 22.86 -4.04 -0.06
C LEU A 7 23.29 -5.06 0.98
N ARG A 8 24.46 -4.89 1.61
CA ARG A 8 24.87 -5.76 2.74
C ARG A 8 23.98 -5.51 3.95
N ASP A 9 23.66 -4.25 4.23
CA ASP A 9 22.75 -3.92 5.33
C ASP A 9 21.33 -4.42 5.07
N ALA A 10 20.89 -4.40 3.80
CA ALA A 10 19.60 -4.92 3.38
C ALA A 10 19.52 -6.45 3.44
N LEU A 11 20.57 -7.15 3.01
CA LEU A 11 20.70 -8.61 2.94
C LEU A 11 22.04 -9.05 3.58
N PRO A 12 22.08 -9.21 4.91
CA PRO A 12 23.32 -9.35 5.68
C PRO A 12 23.92 -10.74 5.60
N ALA A 13 23.09 -11.79 5.50
CA ALA A 13 23.58 -13.15 5.40
C ALA A 13 24.05 -13.44 3.98
N GLU A 14 25.17 -14.12 3.84
CA GLU A 14 25.80 -14.43 2.55
C GLU A 14 26.49 -15.78 2.58
N VAL A 15 26.37 -16.52 1.47
CA VAL A 15 27.12 -17.74 1.20
C VAL A 15 27.71 -17.61 -0.21
N ARG A 16 29.02 -17.84 -0.32
CA ARG A 16 29.79 -17.81 -1.57
C ARG A 16 30.37 -19.19 -1.86
N TRP A 17 30.51 -19.52 -3.14
CA TRP A 17 31.19 -20.73 -3.59
C TRP A 17 32.03 -20.43 -4.85
N GLN A 18 33.01 -21.29 -5.11
CA GLN A 18 33.84 -21.19 -6.31
C GLN A 18 33.21 -22.02 -7.44
N ALA A 19 33.48 -21.66 -8.68
CA ALA A 19 33.02 -22.42 -9.84
C ALA A 19 33.47 -23.90 -9.79
N ALA A 20 34.71 -24.13 -9.33
CA ALA A 20 35.33 -25.46 -9.30
C ALA A 20 34.77 -26.39 -8.20
N SER A 21 34.27 -25.85 -7.08
CA SER A 21 33.76 -26.63 -5.96
C SER A 21 32.26 -26.96 -6.06
N GLY A 22 31.55 -26.32 -6.99
CA GLY A 22 30.11 -26.48 -7.21
C GLY A 22 29.26 -25.88 -6.08
N ALA A 23 28.03 -25.47 -6.43
CA ALA A 23 27.04 -25.00 -5.47
C ALA A 23 26.55 -26.02 -4.39
N PRO A 24 26.50 -27.35 -4.60
CA PRO A 24 25.67 -28.25 -3.77
C PRO A 24 25.92 -28.22 -2.26
N ALA A 25 27.18 -28.19 -1.82
CA ALA A 25 27.51 -28.23 -0.39
C ALA A 25 27.20 -26.90 0.30
N ALA A 26 27.48 -25.77 -0.37
CA ALA A 26 27.23 -24.44 0.15
C ALA A 26 25.72 -24.19 0.32
N LEU A 27 24.89 -24.67 -0.61
CA LEU A 27 23.42 -24.50 -0.57
C LEU A 27 22.76 -25.26 0.59
N ALA A 28 23.36 -26.35 1.09
CA ALA A 28 22.83 -27.10 2.22
C ALA A 28 22.79 -26.27 3.52
N THR A 29 23.63 -25.24 3.64
CA THR A 29 23.69 -24.34 4.80
C THR A 29 22.53 -23.35 4.86
N LEU A 30 21.81 -23.13 3.75
CA LEU A 30 20.71 -22.15 3.70
C LEU A 30 19.55 -22.57 4.63
N PRO A 31 18.91 -21.63 5.33
CA PRO A 31 17.76 -21.94 6.17
C PRO A 31 16.53 -22.36 5.34
N ALA A 32 15.66 -23.17 5.93
CA ALA A 32 14.35 -23.51 5.36
C ALA A 32 13.26 -22.51 5.83
N ALA A 33 13.56 -21.22 5.75
CA ALA A 33 12.71 -20.14 6.26
C ALA A 33 12.24 -19.20 5.13
N PRO A 34 11.16 -18.42 5.36
CA PRO A 34 10.78 -17.34 4.47
C PRO A 34 11.87 -16.28 4.41
N ALA A 35 12.24 -15.84 3.21
CA ALA A 35 13.33 -14.90 3.01
C ALA A 35 13.16 -14.07 1.74
N VAL A 36 13.82 -12.91 1.74
CA VAL A 36 14.21 -12.19 0.51
C VAL A 36 15.66 -12.57 0.22
N TYR A 37 15.96 -12.93 -1.03
CA TYR A 37 17.30 -13.32 -1.43
C TYR A 37 17.72 -12.70 -2.75
N LEU A 38 19.02 -12.44 -2.87
CA LEU A 38 19.70 -11.92 -4.04
C LEU A 38 20.78 -12.91 -4.48
N LEU A 39 20.70 -13.36 -5.72
CA LEU A 39 21.77 -14.10 -6.39
C LEU A 39 22.74 -13.09 -7.00
N THR A 40 24.04 -13.30 -6.80
CA THR A 40 25.10 -12.46 -7.39
C THR A 40 26.11 -13.28 -8.16
N ASP A 41 26.78 -12.63 -9.11
CA ASP A 41 27.93 -13.19 -9.82
C ASP A 41 29.21 -13.17 -8.95
N GLU A 42 30.36 -13.50 -9.56
CA GLU A 42 31.68 -13.46 -8.92
C GLU A 42 32.15 -12.06 -8.51
N HIS A 43 31.71 -11.03 -9.23
CA HIS A 43 32.03 -9.63 -8.97
C HIS A 43 31.08 -9.01 -7.93
N GLY A 44 30.04 -9.73 -7.50
CA GLY A 44 29.02 -9.25 -6.57
C GLY A 44 27.90 -8.46 -7.26
N SER A 45 27.80 -8.49 -8.59
CA SER A 45 26.72 -7.85 -9.34
C SER A 45 25.41 -8.59 -9.13
N ALA A 46 24.32 -7.84 -8.99
CA ALA A 46 22.98 -8.37 -8.79
C ALA A 46 22.46 -9.09 -10.05
N VAL A 47 22.22 -10.41 -9.95
CA VAL A 47 21.68 -11.24 -11.04
C VAL A 47 20.18 -11.39 -10.91
N GLN A 48 19.70 -11.79 -9.73
CA GLN A 48 18.27 -12.04 -9.52
C GLN A 48 17.89 -11.82 -8.06
N LEU A 49 16.83 -11.05 -7.82
CA LEU A 49 16.23 -10.84 -6.51
C LEU A 49 14.85 -11.50 -6.50
N ALA A 50 14.53 -12.22 -5.42
CA ALA A 50 13.23 -12.84 -5.26
C ALA A 50 12.84 -12.99 -3.78
N THR A 51 11.57 -13.27 -3.55
CA THR A 51 11.04 -13.67 -2.25
C THR A 51 10.67 -15.15 -2.27
N THR A 52 10.68 -15.80 -1.11
CA THR A 52 10.34 -17.22 -0.98
C THR A 52 9.84 -17.54 0.42
N GLN A 53 9.02 -18.59 0.55
CA GLN A 53 8.63 -19.18 1.84
C GLN A 53 9.66 -20.20 2.37
N HIS A 54 10.51 -20.72 1.49
CA HIS A 54 11.53 -21.72 1.81
C HIS A 54 12.81 -21.43 1.01
N LEU A 55 13.78 -20.76 1.65
CA LEU A 55 14.98 -20.28 0.97
C LEU A 55 15.81 -21.40 0.34
N ARG A 56 16.17 -22.42 1.12
CA ARG A 56 16.99 -23.55 0.64
C ARG A 56 16.43 -24.18 -0.63
N SER A 57 15.16 -24.62 -0.61
CA SER A 57 14.56 -25.29 -1.76
C SER A 57 14.42 -24.36 -2.97
N ALA A 58 14.06 -23.09 -2.76
CA ALA A 58 13.91 -22.12 -3.84
C ALA A 58 15.23 -21.84 -4.56
N VAL A 59 16.33 -21.65 -3.81
CA VAL A 59 17.65 -21.40 -4.40
C VAL A 59 18.16 -22.67 -5.11
N THR A 60 18.06 -23.83 -4.48
CA THR A 60 18.46 -25.11 -5.10
C THR A 60 17.70 -25.38 -6.40
N ALA A 61 16.37 -25.18 -6.42
CA ALA A 61 15.56 -25.36 -7.62
C ALA A 61 15.83 -24.32 -8.72
N ARG A 62 16.32 -23.14 -8.35
CA ARG A 62 16.66 -22.07 -9.30
C ARG A 62 18.05 -22.25 -9.92
N LEU A 63 18.99 -22.83 -9.17
CA LEU A 63 20.35 -23.16 -9.64
C LEU A 63 20.46 -24.58 -10.22
N ALA A 64 19.40 -25.38 -10.17
CA ALA A 64 19.37 -26.66 -10.86
C ALA A 64 19.45 -26.45 -12.38
N PRO A 65 20.22 -27.28 -13.11
CA PRO A 65 20.26 -27.21 -14.57
C PRO A 65 18.84 -27.40 -15.15
N PRO A 66 18.51 -26.71 -16.26
CA PRO A 66 17.24 -26.95 -16.94
C PRO A 66 17.14 -28.45 -17.27
N ALA A 67 16.01 -29.07 -16.93
CA ALA A 67 15.78 -30.47 -17.24
C ALA A 67 16.00 -30.69 -18.75
N ALA A 68 16.79 -31.71 -19.10
CA ALA A 68 17.00 -32.11 -20.48
C ALA A 68 15.64 -32.27 -21.17
N GLU A 69 15.53 -31.75 -22.39
CA GLU A 69 14.34 -31.86 -23.23
C GLU A 69 13.89 -33.34 -23.30
N GLY A 70 12.75 -33.67 -22.68
CA GLY A 70 12.26 -35.04 -22.64
C GLY A 70 11.17 -35.36 -21.61
N ALA A 71 10.99 -34.56 -20.55
CA ALA A 71 9.88 -34.75 -19.61
C ALA A 71 8.70 -33.83 -19.99
N ALA A 72 7.73 -34.37 -20.72
CA ALA A 72 6.47 -33.71 -21.03
C ALA A 72 5.77 -33.25 -19.73
N GLN A 73 5.50 -31.96 -19.62
CA GLN A 73 4.71 -31.38 -18.53
C GLN A 73 3.44 -30.77 -19.15
N PRO A 74 2.23 -31.12 -18.68
CA PRO A 74 1.00 -30.64 -19.29
C PRO A 74 0.71 -29.19 -18.87
N THR A 75 0.50 -28.37 -19.89
CA THR A 75 -0.39 -27.19 -19.97
C THR A 75 -0.34 -26.13 -18.86
N GLY A 76 0.13 -24.93 -19.23
CA GLY A 76 -0.25 -23.68 -18.54
C GLY A 76 0.75 -22.52 -18.65
N THR A 77 0.71 -21.80 -19.76
CA THR A 77 1.18 -20.40 -19.98
C THR A 77 2.67 -20.04 -19.79
N ALA A 78 3.29 -19.70 -20.93
CA ALA A 78 4.49 -18.88 -21.14
C ALA A 78 5.81 -19.39 -20.54
N SER A 79 6.36 -20.42 -21.20
CA SER A 79 7.75 -20.87 -21.09
C SER A 79 8.72 -19.78 -21.58
N GLY A 80 9.24 -18.97 -20.65
CA GLY A 80 10.50 -18.26 -20.86
C GLY A 80 11.65 -19.26 -20.67
N ARG A 81 12.56 -19.34 -21.66
CA ARG A 81 13.80 -20.12 -21.61
C ARG A 81 14.45 -19.96 -20.23
N ARG A 82 14.49 -21.03 -19.44
CA ARG A 82 15.03 -21.01 -18.08
C ARG A 82 16.54 -20.76 -18.21
N ALA A 83 16.97 -19.53 -17.98
CA ALA A 83 18.37 -19.14 -18.10
C ALA A 83 19.25 -20.02 -17.21
N GLU A 84 20.42 -20.44 -17.71
CA GLU A 84 21.36 -21.28 -16.97
C GLU A 84 22.12 -20.45 -15.92
N LEU A 85 21.41 -20.12 -14.84
CA LEU A 85 21.94 -19.27 -13.76
C LEU A 85 23.10 -19.91 -13.00
N ALA A 86 23.21 -21.24 -13.01
CA ALA A 86 24.29 -21.97 -12.34
C ALA A 86 25.67 -21.58 -12.88
N SER A 87 25.77 -21.25 -14.17
CA SER A 87 27.02 -20.83 -14.81
C SER A 87 27.50 -19.46 -14.32
N VAL A 88 26.58 -18.57 -13.93
CA VAL A 88 26.87 -17.16 -13.57
C VAL A 88 26.93 -16.95 -12.04
N VAL A 89 26.00 -17.55 -11.29
CA VAL A 89 25.82 -17.26 -9.87
C VAL A 89 26.96 -17.86 -9.03
N ARG A 90 27.54 -17.06 -8.13
CA ARG A 90 28.61 -17.44 -7.20
C ARG A 90 28.32 -17.12 -5.75
N ALA A 91 27.30 -16.31 -5.48
CA ALA A 91 26.85 -16.05 -4.12
C ALA A 91 25.33 -15.96 -4.02
N VAL A 92 24.84 -16.26 -2.83
CA VAL A 92 23.47 -15.93 -2.40
C VAL A 92 23.56 -15.06 -1.16
N ARG A 93 22.95 -13.88 -1.23
CA ARG A 93 22.67 -13.03 -0.07
C ARG A 93 21.21 -13.15 0.33
N TRP A 94 20.89 -13.11 1.61
CA TRP A 94 19.49 -13.15 2.05
C TRP A 94 19.22 -12.45 3.38
N ARG A 95 17.93 -12.24 3.64
CA ARG A 95 17.38 -11.86 4.94
C ARG A 95 16.10 -12.65 5.18
N GLU A 96 16.02 -13.32 6.33
CA GLU A 96 14.77 -13.94 6.78
C GLU A 96 13.71 -12.87 7.05
N VAL A 97 12.45 -13.20 6.78
CA VAL A 97 11.32 -12.28 6.93
C VAL A 97 10.17 -12.96 7.66
N GLY A 98 9.42 -12.18 8.46
CA GLY A 98 8.32 -12.72 9.26
C GLY A 98 7.06 -13.04 8.45
N GLY A 99 6.77 -12.27 7.39
CA GLY A 99 5.55 -12.45 6.61
C GLY A 99 5.57 -11.74 5.27
N ALA A 100 4.47 -11.88 4.52
CA ALA A 100 4.36 -11.39 3.14
C ALA A 100 4.56 -9.87 3.02
N PHE A 101 4.05 -9.08 3.96
CA PHE A 101 4.23 -7.62 3.96
C PHE A 101 5.70 -7.24 4.11
N GLU A 102 6.39 -7.82 5.11
CA GLU A 102 7.81 -7.57 5.33
C GLU A 102 8.66 -8.06 4.14
N ALA A 103 8.34 -9.23 3.57
CA ALA A 103 8.99 -9.73 2.37
C ALA A 103 8.89 -8.74 1.22
N ARG A 104 7.69 -8.20 0.98
CA ARG A 104 7.43 -7.19 -0.05
C ARG A 104 8.18 -5.88 0.21
N TRP A 105 8.20 -5.42 1.46
CA TRP A 105 8.93 -4.22 1.87
C TRP A 105 10.45 -4.36 1.66
N ARG A 106 11.03 -5.45 2.17
CA ARG A 106 12.46 -5.73 2.03
C ARG A 106 12.86 -5.96 0.57
N TYR A 107 12.00 -6.62 -0.21
CA TYR A 107 12.23 -6.83 -1.64
C TYR A 107 12.33 -5.51 -2.39
N TYR A 108 11.36 -4.61 -2.30
CA TYR A 108 11.44 -3.37 -3.07
C TYR A 108 12.61 -2.48 -2.61
N ARG A 109 12.94 -2.47 -1.29
CA ARG A 109 14.13 -1.77 -0.78
C ARG A 109 15.40 -2.31 -1.44
N ALA A 110 15.57 -3.63 -1.46
CA ALA A 110 16.70 -4.26 -2.13
C ALA A 110 16.69 -4.03 -3.66
N CYS A 111 15.52 -3.96 -4.32
CA CYS A 111 15.43 -3.59 -5.73
C CYS A 111 15.94 -2.17 -5.98
N ARG A 112 15.61 -1.20 -5.12
CA ARG A 112 16.09 0.19 -5.23
C ARG A 112 17.61 0.27 -5.18
N ASP A 113 18.22 -0.51 -4.30
CA ASP A 113 19.67 -0.53 -4.13
C ASP A 113 20.37 -1.31 -5.26
N ALA A 114 19.80 -2.45 -5.69
CA ALA A 114 20.38 -3.30 -6.73
C ALA A 114 20.21 -2.73 -8.15
N TRP A 115 19.06 -2.14 -8.46
CA TRP A 115 18.72 -1.65 -9.80
C TRP A 115 18.05 -0.27 -9.77
N PRO A 116 18.75 0.79 -9.32
CA PRO A 116 18.17 2.12 -9.11
C PRO A 116 17.52 2.76 -10.35
N ARG A 117 17.91 2.34 -11.57
CA ARG A 117 17.32 2.84 -12.82
C ARG A 117 16.04 2.11 -13.25
N ARG A 118 15.84 0.87 -12.81
CA ARG A 118 14.78 -0.03 -13.29
C ARG A 118 13.86 -0.55 -12.20
N TYR A 119 14.16 -0.31 -10.93
CA TYR A 119 13.42 -0.86 -9.80
C TYR A 119 11.91 -0.54 -9.85
N ARG A 120 11.51 0.57 -10.48
CA ARG A 120 10.10 0.96 -10.64
C ARG A 120 9.29 -0.04 -11.45
N GLU A 121 9.90 -0.67 -12.45
CA GLU A 121 9.30 -1.75 -13.24
C GLU A 121 9.16 -3.05 -12.43
N LEU A 122 9.97 -3.17 -11.36
CA LEU A 122 10.06 -4.35 -10.50
C LEU A 122 9.25 -4.20 -9.20
N LEU A 123 8.49 -3.11 -9.04
CA LEU A 123 7.72 -2.89 -7.82
C LEU A 123 6.65 -3.99 -7.67
N PRO A 124 6.60 -4.69 -6.52
CA PRO A 124 5.64 -5.78 -6.30
C PRO A 124 4.24 -5.27 -5.89
N PHE A 125 3.94 -3.99 -6.17
CA PHE A 125 2.70 -3.32 -5.83
C PHE A 125 2.46 -2.12 -6.76
N ALA A 126 1.18 -1.83 -7.03
CA ALA A 126 0.78 -0.71 -7.86
C ALA A 126 0.75 0.61 -7.06
N PRO A 127 0.85 1.77 -7.73
CA PRO A 127 0.63 3.07 -7.11
C PRO A 127 -0.73 3.16 -6.40
N ALA A 128 -0.74 3.84 -5.26
CA ALA A 128 -1.97 4.20 -4.57
C ALA A 128 -2.43 5.60 -5.00
N ALA A 129 -3.70 5.90 -4.78
CA ALA A 129 -4.29 7.17 -5.17
C ALA A 129 -4.72 8.01 -3.96
N PHE A 130 -4.74 9.33 -4.16
CA PHE A 130 -5.10 10.35 -3.19
C PHE A 130 -6.05 11.34 -3.84
N LEU A 131 -6.96 11.92 -3.05
CA LEU A 131 -7.67 13.13 -3.43
C LEU A 131 -6.79 14.32 -3.04
N HIS A 132 -6.42 15.11 -4.04
CA HIS A 132 -5.61 16.31 -3.89
C HIS A 132 -6.52 17.53 -4.04
N PHE A 133 -6.59 18.32 -2.98
CA PHE A 133 -7.23 19.64 -2.99
C PHE A 133 -6.22 20.71 -3.38
N VAL A 134 -6.38 21.24 -4.59
CA VAL A 134 -5.51 22.27 -5.14
C VAL A 134 -6.09 23.63 -4.79
N SER A 135 -5.50 24.29 -3.81
CA SER A 135 -6.00 25.57 -3.28
C SER A 135 -5.31 26.79 -3.90
N GLY A 136 -4.02 26.67 -4.24
CA GLY A 136 -3.17 27.78 -4.68
C GLY A 136 -3.28 28.16 -6.16
N ARG A 137 -4.30 27.69 -6.88
CA ARG A 137 -4.51 28.02 -8.30
C ARG A 137 -5.66 29.02 -8.46
N GLU A 138 -5.69 29.69 -9.61
CA GLU A 138 -6.77 30.60 -10.02
C GLU A 138 -8.17 29.95 -9.95
N VAL A 139 -8.24 28.62 -10.10
CA VAL A 139 -9.46 27.82 -9.95
C VAL A 139 -9.21 26.72 -8.92
N PRO A 140 -9.97 26.67 -7.80
CA PRO A 140 -9.86 25.58 -6.85
C PRO A 140 -10.43 24.28 -7.45
N GLU A 141 -9.71 23.17 -7.29
CA GLU A 141 -10.13 21.87 -7.83
C GLU A 141 -9.77 20.72 -6.87
N ILE A 142 -10.59 19.67 -6.87
CA ILE A 142 -10.24 18.38 -6.28
C ILE A 142 -9.91 17.44 -7.43
N ARG A 143 -8.73 16.80 -7.37
CA ARG A 143 -8.28 15.84 -8.40
C ARG A 143 -7.73 14.57 -7.77
N VAL A 144 -7.73 13.48 -8.52
CA VAL A 144 -7.01 12.27 -8.15
C VAL A 144 -5.52 12.46 -8.45
N SER A 145 -4.67 12.08 -7.51
CA SER A 145 -3.21 12.11 -7.66
C SER A 145 -2.60 10.82 -7.12
N GLU A 146 -1.61 10.27 -7.80
CA GLU A 146 -0.80 9.15 -7.29
C GLU A 146 0.37 9.65 -6.42
N ARG A 147 0.55 10.97 -6.35
CA ARG A 147 1.64 11.63 -5.63
C ARG A 147 1.09 12.65 -4.64
N VAL A 148 1.69 12.66 -3.46
CA VAL A 148 1.61 13.74 -2.47
C VAL A 148 2.82 14.62 -2.70
N TYR A 149 2.60 15.88 -3.08
CA TYR A 149 3.66 16.85 -3.30
C TYR A 149 3.90 17.65 -2.00
N ALA A 150 5.09 18.21 -1.85
CA ALA A 150 5.41 19.15 -0.77
C ALA A 150 5.02 20.58 -1.17
N ASP A 151 3.80 20.76 -1.66
CA ASP A 151 3.27 22.02 -2.19
C ASP A 151 2.42 22.80 -1.18
N GLY A 152 2.24 22.26 0.03
CA GLY A 152 1.39 22.86 1.06
C GLY A 152 -0.11 22.66 0.81
N ASP A 153 -0.48 22.05 -0.31
CA ASP A 153 -1.84 21.62 -0.60
C ASP A 153 -2.20 20.40 0.26
N ALA A 154 -3.50 20.12 0.34
CA ALA A 154 -4.02 19.08 1.20
C ALA A 154 -4.37 17.81 0.41
N TYR A 155 -3.98 16.68 0.98
CA TYR A 155 -4.14 15.36 0.35
C TYR A 155 -4.85 14.43 1.30
N ILE A 156 -5.80 13.70 0.76
CA ILE A 156 -6.66 12.78 1.48
C ILE A 156 -6.47 11.41 0.85
N GLY A 157 -6.32 10.39 1.68
CA GLY A 157 -6.19 9.01 1.22
C GLY A 157 -5.42 8.15 2.23
N PRO A 158 -4.75 7.08 1.77
CA PRO A 158 -4.70 6.57 0.39
C PRO A 158 -5.89 5.66 0.04
N TRP A 159 -6.17 5.53 -1.26
CA TRP A 159 -6.95 4.43 -1.83
C TRP A 159 -6.01 3.41 -2.45
N SER A 160 -6.33 2.13 -2.22
CA SER A 160 -5.56 1.01 -2.77
C SER A 160 -5.62 0.96 -4.29
N LEU A 161 -6.75 1.36 -4.88
CA LEU A 161 -6.93 1.38 -6.33
C LEU A 161 -7.28 2.79 -6.80
N PRO A 162 -6.63 3.29 -7.88
CA PRO A 162 -6.97 4.59 -8.47
C PRO A 162 -8.45 4.74 -8.82
N GLY A 163 -9.10 3.66 -9.27
CA GLY A 163 -10.53 3.65 -9.57
C GLY A 163 -11.43 3.90 -8.35
N GLU A 164 -10.99 3.57 -7.14
CA GLU A 164 -11.75 3.90 -5.92
C GLU A 164 -11.71 5.39 -5.62
N ALA A 165 -10.53 6.01 -5.71
CA ALA A 165 -10.38 7.46 -5.57
C ALA A 165 -11.17 8.22 -6.64
N GLN A 166 -11.18 7.71 -7.88
CA GLN A 166 -11.95 8.31 -8.96
C GLN A 166 -13.46 8.25 -8.70
N ARG A 167 -14.00 7.10 -8.25
CA ARG A 167 -15.41 6.98 -7.85
C ARG A 167 -15.76 7.89 -6.68
N ALA A 168 -14.86 8.03 -5.72
CA ALA A 168 -14.99 8.98 -4.61
C ALA A 168 -15.07 10.43 -5.12
N LEU A 169 -14.17 10.83 -6.02
CA LEU A 169 -14.19 12.15 -6.66
C LEU A 169 -15.49 12.41 -7.43
N GLU A 170 -15.95 11.45 -8.22
CA GLU A 170 -17.19 11.60 -9.00
C GLU A 170 -18.42 11.75 -8.11
N GLY A 171 -18.48 11.01 -6.99
CA GLY A 171 -19.54 11.17 -6.01
C GLY A 171 -19.52 12.54 -5.33
N LEU A 172 -18.33 13.10 -5.05
CA LEU A 172 -18.19 14.48 -4.57
C LEU A 172 -18.64 15.50 -5.63
N GLN A 173 -18.25 15.29 -6.88
CA GLN A 173 -18.67 16.15 -7.99
C GLN A 173 -20.19 16.17 -8.13
N ASP A 174 -20.86 15.03 -7.98
CA ASP A 174 -22.33 14.93 -8.03
C ASP A 174 -23.03 15.52 -6.79
N LEU A 175 -22.43 15.37 -5.61
CA LEU A 175 -23.00 15.88 -4.37
C LEU A 175 -22.92 17.40 -4.28
N PHE A 176 -21.81 17.99 -4.75
CA PHE A 176 -21.55 19.42 -4.66
C PHE A 176 -21.73 20.18 -5.99
N GLU A 177 -22.18 19.50 -7.04
CA GLU A 177 -22.40 20.03 -8.40
C GLU A 177 -21.13 20.65 -9.01
N LEU A 178 -19.99 19.99 -8.80
CA LEU A 178 -18.68 20.45 -9.27
C LEU A 178 -18.46 20.12 -10.74
N CYS A 179 -17.81 21.02 -11.46
CA CYS A 179 -17.39 20.78 -12.84
C CYS A 179 -16.34 19.67 -12.93
N ARG A 180 -16.49 18.79 -13.93
CA ARG A 180 -15.58 17.68 -14.22
C ARG A 180 -14.46 18.03 -15.20
N TYR A 181 -14.50 19.23 -15.78
CA TYR A 181 -13.56 19.69 -16.80
C TYR A 181 -12.80 20.94 -16.32
N PRO A 182 -11.80 20.81 -15.45
CA PRO A 182 -11.12 21.97 -14.87
C PRO A 182 -10.43 22.88 -15.91
N ALA A 183 -10.04 22.32 -17.06
CA ALA A 183 -9.50 23.10 -18.18
C ALA A 183 -10.51 24.09 -18.76
N GLU A 184 -11.81 23.75 -18.78
CA GLU A 184 -12.87 24.65 -19.22
C GLU A 184 -13.22 25.66 -18.12
N VAL A 185 -13.17 25.26 -16.84
CA VAL A 185 -13.38 26.19 -15.72
C VAL A 185 -12.31 27.30 -15.70
N ARG A 186 -11.05 26.97 -16.01
CA ARG A 186 -9.96 27.96 -16.17
C ARG A 186 -10.16 28.95 -17.31
N ARG A 187 -11.10 28.69 -18.23
CA ARG A 187 -11.43 29.59 -19.33
C ARG A 187 -12.66 30.45 -19.02
N ALA A 188 -13.23 30.32 -17.82
CA ALA A 188 -14.43 31.05 -17.44
C ALA A 188 -14.28 32.58 -17.66
N PRO A 189 -15.34 33.27 -18.13
CA PRO A 189 -16.64 32.74 -18.55
C PRO A 189 -16.68 32.23 -20.01
N ALA A 190 -15.55 32.21 -20.72
CA ALA A 190 -15.44 31.81 -22.13
C ALA A 190 -15.20 30.29 -22.35
N GLY A 191 -15.36 29.48 -21.30
CA GLY A 191 -15.26 28.02 -21.38
C GLY A 191 -16.50 27.39 -22.00
N ARG A 192 -16.38 26.13 -22.43
CA ARG A 192 -17.49 25.39 -23.03
C ARG A 192 -18.37 24.72 -21.98
N ARG A 193 -19.68 24.85 -22.16
CA ARG A 193 -20.69 24.07 -21.42
C ARG A 193 -20.54 22.58 -21.75
N CYS A 194 -20.71 21.72 -20.75
CA CYS A 194 -20.58 20.27 -20.90
C CYS A 194 -21.91 19.55 -20.63
N PRO A 195 -22.07 18.29 -21.08
CA PRO A 195 -23.32 17.54 -20.86
C PRO A 195 -23.73 17.40 -19.39
N TYR A 196 -22.78 17.42 -18.45
CA TYR A 196 -23.10 17.38 -17.01
C TYR A 196 -23.81 18.65 -16.54
N ALA A 197 -23.50 19.81 -17.14
CA ALA A 197 -24.23 21.04 -16.87
C ALA A 197 -25.65 20.98 -17.45
N ASP A 198 -25.82 20.40 -18.64
CA ASP A 198 -27.14 20.22 -19.26
C ASP A 198 -28.04 19.27 -18.45
N MET A 199 -27.44 18.29 -17.77
CA MET A 199 -28.11 17.38 -16.84
C MET A 199 -28.31 17.97 -15.43
N GLY A 200 -27.89 19.22 -15.17
CA GLY A 200 -28.00 19.83 -13.84
C GLY A 200 -27.07 19.23 -12.77
N ARG A 201 -26.01 18.51 -13.17
CA ARG A 201 -24.98 17.94 -12.27
C ARG A 201 -23.78 18.85 -12.07
N CYS A 202 -23.78 20.01 -12.70
CA CYS A 202 -22.73 21.01 -12.60
C CYS A 202 -23.35 22.41 -12.72
N ASP A 203 -22.89 23.33 -11.87
CA ASP A 203 -23.32 24.74 -11.90
C ASP A 203 -22.83 25.54 -13.13
N ALA A 204 -22.03 24.91 -14.01
CA ALA A 204 -21.44 25.53 -15.20
C ALA A 204 -20.72 26.87 -14.92
N PRO A 205 -19.66 26.87 -14.08
CA PRO A 205 -18.83 28.07 -13.93
C PRO A 205 -18.05 28.39 -15.21
N CYS A 206 -17.82 27.40 -16.08
CA CYS A 206 -17.02 27.53 -17.30
C CYS A 206 -17.63 28.48 -18.34
N ASP A 207 -18.96 28.46 -18.53
CA ASP A 207 -19.67 29.34 -19.49
C ASP A 207 -20.22 30.62 -18.82
N GLY A 208 -19.90 30.82 -17.54
CA GLY A 208 -20.39 31.96 -16.75
C GLY A 208 -21.82 31.82 -16.20
N SER A 209 -22.50 30.68 -16.37
CA SER A 209 -23.84 30.46 -15.80
C SER A 209 -23.86 30.60 -14.27
N ALA A 210 -22.77 30.19 -13.61
CA ALA A 210 -22.54 30.44 -12.19
C ALA A 210 -21.25 31.26 -11.98
N PRO A 211 -21.26 32.22 -11.03
CA PRO A 211 -20.07 32.99 -10.71
C PRO A 211 -18.98 32.10 -10.08
N MET A 212 -17.71 32.42 -10.34
CA MET A 212 -16.56 31.63 -9.89
C MET A 212 -16.51 31.53 -8.35
N GLU A 213 -16.96 32.57 -7.64
CA GLU A 213 -17.02 32.62 -6.19
C GLU A 213 -17.96 31.55 -5.63
N ARG A 214 -19.11 31.33 -6.30
CA ARG A 214 -20.06 30.27 -5.92
C ARG A 214 -19.45 28.88 -6.17
N TYR A 215 -18.74 28.70 -7.27
CA TYR A 215 -18.03 27.46 -7.54
C TYR A 215 -16.93 27.18 -6.50
N ALA A 216 -16.11 28.18 -6.17
CA ALA A 216 -15.08 28.07 -5.16
C ALA A 216 -15.65 27.72 -3.76
N ALA A 217 -16.79 28.31 -3.40
CA ALA A 217 -17.49 27.98 -2.15
C ALA A 217 -17.96 26.51 -2.12
N ARG A 218 -18.46 25.98 -3.24
CA ARG A 218 -18.85 24.55 -3.35
C ARG A 218 -17.66 23.62 -3.30
N VAL A 219 -16.56 23.94 -3.96
CA VAL A 219 -15.31 23.18 -3.89
C VAL A 219 -14.78 23.14 -2.45
N SER A 220 -14.85 24.27 -1.74
CA SER A 220 -14.49 24.35 -0.31
C SER A 220 -15.43 23.55 0.59
N ALA A 221 -16.74 23.52 0.29
CA ALA A 221 -17.71 22.69 1.00
C ALA A 221 -17.45 21.18 0.77
N ALA A 222 -17.14 20.80 -0.47
CA ALA A 222 -16.75 19.43 -0.80
C ALA A 222 -15.48 19.01 -0.04
N TRP A 223 -14.52 19.91 0.08
CA TRP A 223 -13.32 19.66 0.87
C TRP A 223 -13.61 19.48 2.36
N ARG A 224 -14.41 20.36 2.96
CA ARG A 224 -14.84 20.22 4.37
C ARG A 224 -15.55 18.89 4.64
N PHE A 225 -16.39 18.46 3.71
CA PHE A 225 -17.05 17.14 3.76
C PHE A 225 -16.03 15.99 3.78
N VAL A 226 -15.03 16.03 2.90
CA VAL A 226 -13.95 15.04 2.86
C VAL A 226 -13.16 15.00 4.17
N CYS A 227 -12.94 16.15 4.81
CA CYS A 227 -12.29 16.29 6.11
C CYS A 227 -13.15 15.86 7.31
N GLY A 228 -14.35 15.32 7.08
CA GLY A 228 -15.20 14.73 8.12
C GLY A 228 -16.39 15.59 8.56
N GLN A 229 -16.54 16.83 8.05
CA GLN A 229 -17.69 17.69 8.33
C GLN A 229 -18.91 17.24 7.51
N THR A 230 -19.42 16.05 7.82
CA THR A 230 -20.45 15.35 7.02
C THR A 230 -21.87 15.46 7.58
N GLU A 231 -22.01 15.77 8.87
CA GLU A 231 -23.31 15.77 9.57
C GLU A 231 -24.27 16.81 9.02
N GLU A 232 -23.82 18.07 8.91
CA GLU A 232 -24.62 19.17 8.36
C GLU A 232 -25.08 18.87 6.92
N CYS A 233 -24.17 18.35 6.09
CA CYS A 233 -24.47 17.96 4.71
C CYS A 233 -25.52 16.85 4.65
N ASN A 234 -25.41 15.83 5.52
CA ASN A 234 -26.40 14.76 5.59
C ASN A 234 -27.78 15.31 5.99
N LEU A 235 -27.84 16.16 7.02
CA LEU A 235 -29.10 16.75 7.49
C LEU A 235 -29.78 17.60 6.42
N ASP A 236 -29.02 18.42 5.68
CA ASP A 236 -29.55 19.21 4.56
C ASP A 236 -30.16 18.31 3.47
N VAL A 237 -29.40 17.28 3.03
CA VAL A 237 -29.86 16.37 1.99
C VAL A 237 -31.12 15.61 2.43
N GLN A 238 -31.18 15.13 3.68
CA GLN A 238 -32.39 14.48 4.22
C GLN A 238 -33.60 15.42 4.24
N SER A 239 -33.40 16.67 4.69
CA SER A 239 -34.47 17.68 4.76
C SER A 239 -35.00 18.05 3.37
N ARG A 240 -34.11 18.25 2.40
CA ARG A 240 -34.48 18.50 0.99
C ARG A 240 -35.23 17.31 0.40
N MET A 241 -34.78 16.09 0.68
CA MET A 241 -35.43 14.87 0.19
C MET A 241 -36.85 14.74 0.74
N ALA A 242 -37.03 14.99 2.04
CA ALA A 242 -38.35 14.96 2.69
C ALA A 242 -39.30 16.02 2.09
N ARG A 243 -38.81 17.24 1.84
CA ARG A 243 -39.59 18.30 1.18
C ARG A 243 -39.96 17.95 -0.26
N ALA A 244 -39.02 17.38 -1.03
CA ALA A 244 -39.30 16.93 -2.40
C ALA A 244 -40.33 15.80 -2.44
N ALA A 245 -40.23 14.84 -1.52
CA ALA A 245 -41.21 13.76 -1.39
C ALA A 245 -42.60 14.27 -0.97
N ALA A 246 -42.67 15.19 0.01
CA ALA A 246 -43.92 15.82 0.43
C ALA A 246 -44.59 16.63 -0.71
N GLY A 247 -43.77 17.25 -1.57
CA GLY A 247 -44.23 17.94 -2.77
C GLY A 247 -44.48 17.03 -3.99
N LEU A 248 -44.46 15.69 -3.85
CA LEU A 248 -44.63 14.72 -4.93
C LEU A 248 -43.61 14.85 -6.09
N ARG A 249 -42.43 15.45 -5.83
CA ARG A 249 -41.32 15.61 -6.80
C ARG A 249 -40.39 14.41 -6.73
N PHE A 250 -40.87 13.26 -7.21
CA PHE A 250 -40.19 11.96 -7.02
C PHE A 250 -38.82 11.86 -7.71
N GLU A 251 -38.62 12.53 -8.85
CA GLU A 251 -37.32 12.55 -9.54
C GLU A 251 -36.25 13.25 -8.71
N GLU A 252 -36.57 14.44 -8.19
CA GLU A 252 -35.70 15.21 -7.29
C GLU A 252 -35.43 14.42 -5.99
N ALA A 253 -36.46 13.82 -5.40
CA ALA A 253 -36.31 12.95 -4.23
C ALA A 253 -35.40 11.74 -4.52
N GLY A 254 -35.47 11.18 -5.73
CA GLY A 254 -34.60 10.08 -6.17
C GLY A 254 -33.13 10.48 -6.30
N VAL A 255 -32.84 11.70 -6.79
CA VAL A 255 -31.48 12.26 -6.83
C VAL A 255 -30.94 12.44 -5.40
N LEU A 256 -31.73 13.07 -4.53
CA LEU A 256 -31.35 13.32 -3.14
C LEU A 256 -31.16 12.02 -2.35
N LYS A 257 -31.94 10.98 -2.64
CA LYS A 257 -31.76 9.63 -2.07
C LYS A 257 -30.39 9.05 -2.42
N ARG A 258 -29.96 9.14 -3.69
CA ARG A 258 -28.63 8.68 -4.12
C ARG A 258 -27.51 9.46 -3.44
N GLN A 259 -27.67 10.77 -3.30
CA GLN A 259 -26.73 11.62 -2.54
C GLN A 259 -26.64 11.18 -1.07
N ALA A 260 -27.78 10.93 -0.42
CA ALA A 260 -27.80 10.42 0.96
C ALA A 260 -27.15 9.04 1.10
N GLU A 261 -27.36 8.14 0.13
CA GLU A 261 -26.69 6.83 0.10
C GLU A 261 -25.18 6.98 -0.07
N PHE A 262 -24.73 7.90 -0.92
CA PHE A 262 -23.32 8.25 -1.07
C PHE A 262 -22.72 8.75 0.25
N ILE A 263 -23.38 9.69 0.94
CA ILE A 263 -22.92 10.21 2.23
C ILE A 263 -22.80 9.10 3.27
N ARG A 264 -23.82 8.23 3.39
CA ARG A 264 -23.79 7.09 4.32
C ARG A 264 -22.66 6.12 4.00
N ARG A 265 -22.44 5.82 2.72
CA ARG A 265 -21.33 4.95 2.28
C ARG A 265 -19.99 5.60 2.57
N TRP A 266 -19.87 6.91 2.32
CA TRP A 266 -18.68 7.67 2.64
C TRP A 266 -18.34 7.58 4.13
N GLN A 267 -19.30 7.88 5.01
CA GLN A 267 -19.12 7.84 6.46
C GLN A 267 -18.75 6.45 6.99
N ARG A 268 -19.33 5.39 6.42
CA ARG A 268 -19.08 4.01 6.86
C ARG A 268 -17.74 3.45 6.35
N ASP A 269 -17.48 3.60 5.06
CA ASP A 269 -16.44 2.82 4.38
C ASP A 269 -15.19 3.66 4.11
N THR A 270 -15.35 4.97 3.88
CA THR A 270 -14.30 5.84 3.34
C THR A 270 -13.73 6.80 4.37
N ALA A 271 -14.58 7.50 5.13
CA ALA A 271 -14.18 8.44 6.17
C ALA A 271 -13.27 7.81 7.24
N PRO A 272 -13.53 6.58 7.73
CA PRO A 272 -12.63 5.95 8.69
C PRO A 272 -11.29 5.58 8.07
N ARG A 273 -11.18 5.50 6.74
CA ARG A 273 -9.98 5.09 5.99
C ARG A 273 -9.08 6.26 5.60
N ILE A 274 -9.70 7.40 5.30
CA ILE A 274 -9.03 8.63 4.89
C ILE A 274 -8.15 9.19 6.01
N LEU A 275 -6.93 9.54 5.67
CA LEU A 275 -6.03 10.36 6.47
C LEU A 275 -5.56 11.53 5.62
N SER A 276 -5.29 12.66 6.27
CA SER A 276 -4.43 13.69 5.68
C SER A 276 -3.09 13.03 5.41
N ALA A 277 -2.53 13.16 4.20
CA ALA A 277 -1.22 12.57 3.90
C ALA A 277 -0.12 13.09 4.83
N ALA A 278 -0.29 14.32 5.35
CA ALA A 278 0.60 14.93 6.33
C ALA A 278 0.43 14.36 7.74
N ASP A 279 -0.68 13.67 8.03
CA ASP A 279 -1.04 13.14 9.35
C ASP A 279 -1.17 11.61 9.35
N TRP A 280 -0.69 10.96 8.29
CA TRP A 280 -0.82 9.51 8.16
C TRP A 280 0.18 8.79 9.06
N CYS A 281 -0.30 8.39 10.24
CA CYS A 281 0.43 7.55 11.20
C CYS A 281 -0.36 6.26 11.48
N LEU A 282 0.27 5.12 11.24
CA LEU A 282 -0.34 3.79 11.39
C LEU A 282 0.64 2.84 12.06
N TRP A 283 0.21 2.25 13.18
CA TRP A 283 0.87 1.09 13.74
C TRP A 283 0.11 -0.18 13.37
N PHE A 284 0.84 -1.24 13.02
CA PHE A 284 0.24 -2.54 12.75
C PHE A 284 1.20 -3.69 13.05
N ALA A 285 0.64 -4.86 13.33
CA ALA A 285 1.37 -6.09 13.57
C ALA A 285 0.84 -7.21 12.66
N THR A 286 1.74 -7.82 11.90
CA THR A 286 1.44 -8.93 10.98
C THR A 286 1.89 -10.24 11.60
N ARG A 287 1.09 -11.31 11.47
CA ARG A 287 1.45 -12.64 11.97
C ARG A 287 2.66 -13.20 11.23
N VAL A 288 3.55 -13.85 11.99
CA VAL A 288 4.67 -14.60 11.42
C VAL A 288 4.21 -15.99 11.03
N ALA A 289 4.48 -16.40 9.80
CA ALA A 289 4.05 -17.72 9.31
C ALA A 289 4.64 -18.84 10.19
N ARG A 290 3.78 -19.82 10.57
CA ARG A 290 4.17 -21.02 11.33
C ARG A 290 4.81 -20.76 12.71
N ARG A 291 4.68 -19.54 13.26
CA ARG A 291 5.15 -19.19 14.61
C ARG A 291 4.07 -18.41 15.37
N GLN A 292 4.00 -18.59 16.69
CA GLN A 292 3.20 -17.75 17.58
C GLN A 292 3.92 -16.41 17.82
N ALA A 293 4.16 -15.68 16.74
CA ALA A 293 4.92 -14.45 16.73
C ALA A 293 4.34 -13.42 15.76
N TRP A 294 4.74 -12.17 15.93
CA TRP A 294 4.30 -11.01 15.18
C TRP A 294 5.51 -10.21 14.70
N THR A 295 5.39 -9.61 13.53
CA THR A 295 6.26 -8.51 13.09
C THR A 295 5.48 -7.22 13.28
N MET A 296 6.05 -6.28 14.01
CA MET A 296 5.51 -4.95 14.27
C MET A 296 6.01 -3.97 13.22
N HIS A 297 5.13 -3.06 12.82
CA HIS A 297 5.37 -2.04 11.81
C HIS A 297 4.83 -0.71 12.29
N LEU A 298 5.59 0.35 12.07
CA LEU A 298 5.15 1.73 12.30
C LEU A 298 5.38 2.50 11.01
N PHE A 299 4.29 3.03 10.47
CA PHE A 299 4.30 3.94 9.33
C PHE A 299 3.98 5.35 9.84
N ASP A 300 4.84 6.32 9.54
CA ASP A 300 4.61 7.74 9.83
C ASP A 300 5.00 8.58 8.62
N ARG A 301 4.02 9.24 7.99
CA ARG A 301 4.22 10.23 6.91
C ARG A 301 5.17 9.77 5.79
N GLY A 302 5.06 8.50 5.42
CA GLY A 302 5.89 7.89 4.38
C GLY A 302 7.16 7.20 4.87
N ALA A 303 7.49 7.26 6.16
CA ALA A 303 8.59 6.51 6.76
C ALA A 303 8.04 5.23 7.42
N LEU A 304 8.58 4.08 7.03
CA LEU A 304 8.22 2.77 7.56
C LEU A 304 9.36 2.18 8.37
N ARG A 305 9.03 1.72 9.58
CA ARG A 305 9.94 1.01 10.50
C ARG A 305 9.33 -0.32 10.84
N VAL A 306 10.20 -1.31 11.02
CA VAL A 306 9.81 -2.71 11.22
C VAL A 306 10.66 -3.32 12.33
N GLN A 307 10.01 -4.01 13.26
CA GLN A 307 10.67 -4.80 14.30
C GLN A 307 10.02 -6.17 14.43
N GLY A 308 10.85 -7.19 14.57
CA GLY A 308 10.40 -8.55 14.84
C GLY A 308 11.42 -9.58 14.41
N PRO A 309 11.09 -10.87 14.58
CA PRO A 309 9.83 -11.38 15.13
C PRO A 309 9.72 -11.22 16.67
N VAL A 310 8.53 -10.86 17.16
CA VAL A 310 8.20 -10.75 18.60
C VAL A 310 7.21 -11.86 18.97
N ALA A 311 7.48 -12.62 20.04
CA ALA A 311 6.57 -13.66 20.51
C ALA A 311 5.20 -13.07 20.93
N ALA A 312 4.10 -13.76 20.63
CA ALA A 312 2.74 -13.27 20.90
C ALA A 312 2.52 -12.84 22.36
N LYS A 313 3.09 -13.60 23.32
CA LYS A 313 3.02 -13.28 24.75
C LYS A 313 3.76 -12.01 25.17
N ARG A 314 4.74 -11.56 24.38
CA ARG A 314 5.55 -10.36 24.66
C ARG A 314 5.11 -9.13 23.87
N LEU A 315 4.24 -9.30 22.86
CA LEU A 315 3.78 -8.20 22.01
C LEU A 315 3.23 -7.01 22.82
N ALA A 316 2.38 -7.28 23.81
CA ALA A 316 1.78 -6.24 24.66
C ALA A 316 2.82 -5.50 25.54
N ALA A 317 3.90 -6.17 25.91
CA ALA A 317 4.97 -5.59 26.73
C ALA A 317 6.01 -4.83 25.89
N GLU A 318 6.38 -5.36 24.72
CA GLU A 318 7.43 -4.80 23.87
C GLU A 318 6.93 -3.68 22.94
N ALA A 319 5.70 -3.78 22.43
CA ALA A 319 5.18 -2.83 21.44
C ALA A 319 5.19 -1.36 21.90
N PRO A 320 4.72 -1.02 23.12
CA PRO A 320 4.69 0.37 23.57
C PRO A 320 6.09 1.01 23.60
N GLY A 321 7.08 0.32 24.17
CA GLY A 321 8.43 0.84 24.29
C GLY A 321 9.09 1.10 22.94
N TRP A 322 8.93 0.16 22.00
CA TRP A 322 9.46 0.32 20.64
C TRP A 322 8.82 1.49 19.89
N ILE A 323 7.50 1.65 19.98
CA ILE A 323 6.77 2.70 19.26
C ILE A 323 7.19 4.06 19.79
N ALA A 324 7.29 4.23 21.10
CA ALA A 324 7.74 5.47 21.70
C ALA A 324 9.19 5.83 21.33
N ALA A 325 10.08 4.85 21.21
CA ALA A 325 11.44 5.07 20.71
C ALA A 325 11.42 5.47 19.24
N THR A 326 10.68 4.74 18.41
CA THR A 326 10.62 4.95 16.96
C THR A 326 10.01 6.29 16.58
N LEU A 327 8.92 6.71 17.25
CA LEU A 327 8.32 8.03 17.02
C LEU A 327 9.29 9.17 17.37
N ARG A 328 10.05 9.05 18.48
CA ARG A 328 11.09 10.03 18.85
C ARG A 328 12.21 10.12 17.82
N GLU A 329 12.63 8.98 17.27
CA GLU A 329 13.63 8.95 16.20
C GLU A 329 13.14 9.61 14.91
N ILE A 330 11.87 9.38 14.54
CA ILE A 330 11.27 9.96 13.33
C ILE A 330 11.07 11.49 13.48
N ASP A 331 10.56 11.95 14.62
CA ASP A 331 10.32 13.39 14.87
C ASP A 331 11.62 14.19 15.03
N GLY A 332 12.67 13.59 15.58
CA GLY A 332 13.99 14.22 15.75
C GLY A 332 14.88 14.19 14.52
N SER A 333 14.50 13.44 13.47
CA SER A 333 15.29 13.31 12.25
C SER A 333 14.70 14.18 11.13
N PRO A 334 15.47 15.09 10.51
CA PRO A 334 15.06 15.67 9.24
C PRO A 334 15.02 14.49 8.26
N SER A 335 13.83 13.94 8.03
CA SER A 335 13.70 12.64 7.37
C SER A 335 14.56 12.60 6.10
N PRO A 336 15.65 11.81 6.09
CA PRO A 336 16.59 11.78 4.96
C PRO A 336 16.02 10.97 3.79
N GLU A 337 14.75 10.54 3.88
CA GLU A 337 14.15 9.64 2.91
C GLU A 337 13.71 10.45 1.68
N ASP A 338 14.32 10.12 0.55
CA ASP A 338 13.92 10.54 -0.80
C ASP A 338 12.37 10.62 -0.90
N PRO A 339 11.79 11.76 -1.36
CA PRO A 339 10.35 11.89 -1.56
C PRO A 339 9.72 10.74 -2.35
N ALA A 340 10.45 10.15 -3.31
CA ALA A 340 9.97 8.97 -4.03
C ALA A 340 9.88 7.73 -3.12
N LEU A 341 10.85 7.51 -2.22
CA LEU A 341 10.81 6.41 -1.26
C LEU A 341 9.61 6.53 -0.33
N ARG A 342 9.35 7.74 0.18
CA ARG A 342 8.19 8.00 1.04
C ARG A 342 6.87 7.70 0.33
N MET A 343 6.78 8.10 -0.93
CA MET A 343 5.62 7.83 -1.77
C MET A 343 5.40 6.34 -2.01
N GLU A 344 6.46 5.61 -2.36
CA GLU A 344 6.39 4.18 -2.63
C GLU A 344 6.05 3.38 -1.36
N GLN A 345 6.52 3.81 -0.19
CA GLN A 345 6.13 3.22 1.10
C GLN A 345 4.65 3.47 1.41
N ALA A 346 4.15 4.68 1.13
CA ALA A 346 2.73 4.98 1.19
C ALA A 346 1.93 4.06 0.25
N TRP A 347 2.38 3.84 -0.98
CA TRP A 347 1.72 2.91 -1.90
C TRP A 347 1.68 1.48 -1.35
N LEU A 348 2.81 0.98 -0.84
CA LEU A 348 2.88 -0.36 -0.25
C LEU A 348 1.88 -0.55 0.90
N VAL A 349 1.81 0.40 1.83
CA VAL A 349 0.89 0.31 2.99
C VAL A 349 -0.55 0.42 2.54
N ALA A 350 -0.87 1.31 1.59
CA ALA A 350 -2.21 1.45 1.03
C ALA A 350 -2.71 0.16 0.37
N GLN A 351 -1.86 -0.47 -0.45
CA GLN A 351 -2.17 -1.74 -1.12
C GLN A 351 -2.38 -2.86 -0.10
N TRP A 352 -1.59 -2.88 0.97
CA TRP A 352 -1.77 -3.85 2.03
C TRP A 352 -3.09 -3.64 2.79
N LEU A 353 -3.43 -2.39 3.14
CA LEU A 353 -4.70 -2.04 3.81
C LEU A 353 -5.93 -2.41 2.98
N GLY A 354 -5.82 -2.39 1.65
CA GLY A 354 -6.88 -2.82 0.73
C GLY A 354 -7.04 -4.35 0.61
N GLY A 355 -6.09 -5.13 1.13
CA GLY A 355 -6.09 -6.60 1.01
C GLY A 355 -6.57 -7.33 2.27
N SER A 356 -6.98 -8.59 2.11
CA SER A 356 -7.44 -9.47 3.20
C SER A 356 -6.38 -9.76 4.27
N ALA A 357 -5.10 -9.54 3.95
CA ALA A 357 -4.01 -9.65 4.92
C ALA A 357 -4.10 -8.60 6.04
N ALA A 358 -4.61 -7.40 5.74
CA ALA A 358 -4.80 -6.35 6.74
C ALA A 358 -5.93 -6.68 7.72
N GLU A 359 -6.99 -7.34 7.24
CA GLU A 359 -8.13 -7.76 8.08
C GLU A 359 -7.73 -8.77 9.16
N ARG A 360 -6.72 -9.59 8.88
CA ARG A 360 -6.18 -10.61 9.80
C ARG A 360 -5.05 -10.08 10.70
N SER A 361 -4.76 -8.79 10.60
CA SER A 361 -3.67 -8.13 11.32
C SER A 361 -4.20 -7.31 12.50
N ILE A 362 -3.32 -7.00 13.44
CA ILE A 362 -3.62 -6.00 14.45
C ILE A 362 -3.23 -4.66 13.84
N GLN A 363 -4.18 -3.74 13.71
CA GLN A 363 -3.91 -2.42 13.17
C GLN A 363 -4.53 -1.35 14.08
N MET A 364 -3.84 -0.22 14.18
CA MET A 364 -4.36 0.94 14.87
C MET A 364 -3.79 2.21 14.26
N ARG A 365 -4.71 3.12 13.94
CA ARG A 365 -4.38 4.47 13.49
C ARG A 365 -3.94 5.29 14.70
N LEU A 366 -2.89 6.07 14.50
CA LEU A 366 -2.43 7.04 15.46
C LEU A 366 -2.76 8.44 14.91
N PRO A 367 -3.16 9.40 15.77
CA PRO A 367 -3.32 10.78 15.32
C PRO A 367 -1.99 11.30 14.74
N GLY A 368 -2.02 11.97 13.60
CA GLY A 368 -0.85 12.69 13.12
C GLY A 368 -0.45 13.73 14.16
N ARG A 369 0.81 13.70 14.61
CA ARG A 369 1.35 14.50 15.74
C ARG A 369 0.94 14.06 17.15
N CYS A 370 0.45 12.83 17.34
CA CYS A 370 0.27 12.31 18.71
C CYS A 370 1.61 12.25 19.45
N SER A 371 1.59 12.56 20.75
CA SER A 371 2.81 12.39 21.55
C SER A 371 3.15 10.90 21.65
N PRO A 372 4.44 10.53 21.81
CA PRO A 372 4.81 9.14 22.06
C PRO A 372 4.05 8.50 23.22
N ALA A 373 3.69 9.29 24.25
CA ALA A 373 2.90 8.83 25.39
C ALA A 373 1.46 8.47 24.99
N ASP A 374 0.78 9.34 24.23
CA ASP A 374 -0.59 9.10 23.76
C ASP A 374 -0.66 7.88 22.84
N ALA A 375 0.35 7.72 21.97
CA ALA A 375 0.45 6.54 21.11
C ALA A 375 0.55 5.26 21.94
N VAL A 376 1.46 5.25 22.93
CA VAL A 376 1.66 4.13 23.86
C VAL A 376 0.36 3.75 24.56
N GLU A 377 -0.35 4.73 25.13
CA GLU A 377 -1.58 4.49 25.87
C GLU A 377 -2.64 3.81 24.98
N ARG A 378 -2.86 4.35 23.77
CA ARG A 378 -3.84 3.81 22.82
C ARG A 378 -3.49 2.39 22.38
N ILE A 379 -2.21 2.13 22.09
CA ILE A 379 -1.73 0.81 21.65
C ILE A 379 -1.89 -0.21 22.77
N ALA A 380 -1.49 0.16 23.99
CA ALA A 380 -1.64 -0.69 25.16
C ALA A 380 -3.11 -1.02 25.43
N ALA A 381 -3.99 -0.02 25.37
CA ALA A 381 -5.43 -0.22 25.53
C ALA A 381 -6.02 -1.17 24.46
N ARG A 382 -5.61 -1.01 23.19
CA ARG A 382 -6.04 -1.88 22.09
C ARG A 382 -5.55 -3.32 22.26
N LEU A 383 -4.28 -3.51 22.62
CA LEU A 383 -3.69 -4.84 22.84
C LEU A 383 -4.35 -5.54 24.04
N ALA A 384 -4.59 -4.81 25.13
CA ALA A 384 -5.31 -5.34 26.29
C ALA A 384 -6.75 -5.74 25.94
N ALA A 385 -7.44 -4.95 25.11
CA ALA A 385 -8.79 -5.29 24.63
C ALA A 385 -8.78 -6.58 23.80
N LEU A 386 -7.82 -6.74 22.89
CA LEU A 386 -7.67 -7.97 22.09
C LEU A 386 -7.36 -9.19 22.96
N GLN A 387 -6.50 -9.06 23.98
CA GLN A 387 -6.21 -10.13 24.93
C GLN A 387 -7.46 -10.55 25.72
N ARG A 388 -8.28 -9.59 26.17
CA ARG A 388 -9.55 -9.88 26.86
C ARG A 388 -10.54 -10.59 25.93
N SER A 389 -10.68 -10.14 24.68
CA SER A 389 -11.54 -10.78 23.69
C SER A 389 -11.10 -12.22 23.39
N ALA A 390 -9.79 -12.46 23.25
CA ALA A 390 -9.24 -13.80 23.05
C ALA A 390 -9.45 -14.70 24.28
N ALA A 391 -9.26 -14.18 25.50
CA ALA A 391 -9.53 -14.93 26.73
C ALA A 391 -11.03 -15.29 26.86
N ARG A 392 -11.93 -14.42 26.40
CA ARG A 392 -13.37 -14.65 26.42
C ARG A 392 -13.82 -15.70 25.40
N SER A 393 -13.23 -15.73 24.21
CA SER A 393 -13.54 -16.77 23.21
C SER A 393 -13.01 -18.16 23.60
N VAL A 394 -12.01 -18.22 24.48
CA VAL A 394 -11.52 -19.49 25.07
C VAL A 394 -12.39 -19.94 26.25
N ALA A 395 -13.22 -19.05 26.81
CA ALA A 395 -14.08 -19.32 27.96
C ALA A 395 -15.53 -19.70 27.60
N GLU A 396 -15.91 -19.75 26.32
CA GLU A 396 -17.17 -20.35 25.88
C GLU A 396 -16.96 -21.85 25.58
N PRO A 397 -17.65 -22.77 26.28
CA PRO A 397 -17.57 -24.20 25.99
C PRO A 397 -18.37 -24.48 24.72
N ILE A 398 -17.69 -24.57 23.57
CA ILE A 398 -18.27 -25.11 22.35
C ILE A 398 -18.03 -26.63 22.36
N GLN A 399 -19.07 -27.35 22.76
CA GLN A 399 -19.31 -28.71 22.28
C GLN A 399 -19.67 -28.63 20.79
N GLU A 400 -19.17 -29.60 20.01
CA GLU A 400 -19.41 -29.86 18.58
C GLU A 400 -18.64 -29.00 17.56
N ALA A 401 -17.54 -29.57 17.06
CA ALA A 401 -17.34 -29.90 15.63
C ALA A 401 -15.93 -30.49 15.42
N ILE A 402 -15.82 -31.81 15.56
CA ILE A 402 -14.76 -32.62 14.93
C ILE A 402 -15.42 -33.33 13.75
N ALA A 403 -14.98 -33.00 12.53
CA ALA A 403 -15.22 -33.57 11.20
C ALA A 403 -15.27 -32.36 10.24
N GLU A 404 -14.35 -32.08 9.32
CA GLU A 404 -13.53 -32.92 8.45
C GLU A 404 -12.21 -32.18 8.06
N THR A 405 -11.12 -32.94 8.03
CA THR A 405 -9.94 -32.90 7.13
C THR A 405 -10.34 -32.62 5.66
N ASP A 406 -9.55 -32.14 4.72
CA ASP A 406 -8.11 -31.94 4.52
C ASP A 406 -7.95 -31.14 3.20
N GLU A 407 -6.70 -30.86 2.82
CA GLU A 407 -6.24 -30.66 1.42
C GLU A 407 -6.72 -29.44 0.61
N SER A 408 -5.84 -28.42 0.52
CA SER A 408 -5.35 -27.90 -0.78
C SER A 408 -4.34 -26.77 -0.55
N GLY A 409 -3.07 -27.13 -0.60
CA GLY A 409 -2.00 -26.17 -0.83
C GLY A 409 -2.01 -25.73 -2.28
N ASN A 410 -2.10 -24.42 -2.51
CA ASN A 410 -1.63 -23.84 -3.76
C ASN A 410 -1.03 -22.46 -3.48
N ALA A 411 0.30 -22.38 -3.59
CA ALA A 411 1.03 -21.13 -3.57
C ALA A 411 1.21 -20.69 -5.03
N GLU A 412 0.39 -19.75 -5.49
CA GLU A 412 0.60 -19.09 -6.77
C GLU A 412 1.92 -18.33 -6.73
N ALA A 413 2.91 -18.85 -7.45
CA ALA A 413 4.06 -18.11 -7.88
C ALA A 413 3.59 -17.03 -8.85
N ILE A 414 3.62 -15.77 -8.41
CA ILE A 414 3.53 -14.64 -9.32
C ILE A 414 4.81 -14.67 -10.18
N SER A 415 4.70 -15.28 -11.36
CA SER A 415 5.73 -15.23 -12.40
C SER A 415 5.65 -13.86 -13.07
N LEU A 416 6.66 -13.03 -12.81
CA LEU A 416 6.92 -11.84 -13.61
C LEU A 416 7.57 -12.26 -14.94
N PRO A 417 7.32 -11.53 -16.05
CA PRO A 417 7.78 -11.90 -17.38
C PRO A 417 9.30 -11.94 -17.47
N ALA A 418 9.82 -12.95 -18.15
CA ALA A 418 11.22 -13.05 -18.51
C ALA A 418 11.60 -11.90 -19.44
N LEU A 419 12.49 -11.02 -18.98
CA LEU A 419 13.07 -9.99 -19.82
C LEU A 419 14.16 -10.60 -20.71
N ALA A 420 13.99 -10.42 -22.01
CA ALA A 420 15.02 -10.65 -23.01
C ALA A 420 16.26 -9.82 -22.69
N GLN A 421 17.43 -10.46 -22.74
CA GLN A 421 18.72 -9.80 -22.74
C GLN A 421 18.89 -9.06 -24.08
N GLN A 422 18.93 -7.73 -24.06
CA GLN A 422 19.65 -6.96 -25.08
C GLN A 422 20.37 -5.79 -24.39
N ASP A 423 21.57 -5.52 -24.92
CA ASP A 423 22.51 -4.43 -24.64
C ASP A 423 23.46 -4.61 -23.44
N ALA A 424 24.47 -5.46 -23.65
CA ALA A 424 25.81 -5.23 -23.11
C ALA A 424 26.56 -4.24 -24.03
N PRO A 425 27.31 -3.26 -23.50
CA PRO A 425 28.14 -2.38 -24.31
C PRO A 425 29.36 -3.14 -24.86
N GLU A 426 29.62 -3.00 -26.15
CA GLU A 426 30.86 -3.49 -26.78
C GLU A 426 32.09 -2.80 -26.15
N PRO A 427 33.18 -3.54 -25.89
CA PRO A 427 34.42 -2.94 -25.44
C PRO A 427 35.10 -2.22 -26.61
N SER A 428 35.23 -0.90 -26.46
CA SER A 428 36.10 -0.07 -27.30
C SER A 428 37.54 -0.60 -27.26
N SER A 429 38.04 -0.99 -28.43
CA SER A 429 39.47 -1.07 -28.74
C SER A 429 39.90 0.19 -29.49
#